data_AF-A0A4Y7KLL2-F1
#
_entry.id   AF-A0A4Y7KLL2-F1
#
_cell.length_a   1.000
_cell.length_b   1.000
_cell.length_c   1.000
_cell.angle_alpha   90.00
_cell.angle_beta   90.00
_cell.angle_gamma   90.00
#
_symmetry.space_group_name_H-M   'P 1'
#
loop_
_entity.id
_entity.type
_entity.pdbx_description
1 polymer ?
#
loop_
_entity_poly.entity_id
_entity_poly.type
_entity_poly.pdbx_seq_one_letter_code
_entity_poly.pdbx_strand_id
1 'polypeptide(L)'
;MDGCKCFYWNTNYDVYTTPELQPFTLPSPIPQWPQGQGFGTGVICLGQLEVIQITNFENVWSCNSSKDKKNCATFYKPVDIPDGFFSLGHYSQSHDQPLHGFVLVAREVSALKTGKNFHHVTESPALTKPLDYTLACSTDDWGDGNHYGCGYLWLPQPAEGYKPMGYLVSSSPEKPSLEEVRCVREDLTEKCETWFGKQDLAVEG
;
A
#
# COMPACT_ATOMS: atom_id res chain seq x y z
N MET A 1 -15.25 -2.90 28.70
CA MET A 1 -14.44 -3.81 27.85
C MET A 1 -14.93 -3.52 26.46
N ASP A 2 -14.33 -2.51 25.85
CA ASP A 2 -14.94 -1.75 24.79
C ASP A 2 -14.31 -2.22 23.49
N GLY A 3 -15.07 -3.03 22.74
CA GLY A 3 -14.65 -3.55 21.46
C GLY A 3 -14.27 -2.41 20.51
N CYS A 4 -13.12 -2.57 19.83
CA CYS A 4 -12.67 -1.64 18.79
C CYS A 4 -13.75 -1.48 17.72
N LYS A 5 -14.33 -0.27 17.64
CA LYS A 5 -15.32 0.13 16.63
C LYS A 5 -14.59 0.83 15.46
N CYS A 6 -13.94 0.06 14.60
CA CYS A 6 -13.04 0.63 13.57
C CYS A 6 -13.65 0.74 12.16
N PHE A 7 -14.94 0.47 11.94
CA PHE A 7 -15.51 0.49 10.59
C PHE A 7 -16.91 1.13 10.57
N TYR A 8 -16.97 2.46 10.45
CA TYR A 8 -18.19 3.20 10.13
C TYR A 8 -18.01 3.97 8.84
N TRP A 9 -18.47 3.40 7.74
CA TRP A 9 -18.60 4.12 6.47
C TRP A 9 -20.09 4.33 6.26
N ASN A 10 -20.51 5.60 6.25
CA ASN A 10 -21.89 5.98 6.03
C ASN A 10 -21.97 6.66 4.67
N THR A 11 -22.40 5.91 3.66
CA THR A 11 -22.63 6.44 2.31
C THR A 11 -24.09 6.23 1.94
N ASN A 12 -24.91 7.21 2.29
CA ASN A 12 -26.18 7.42 1.61
C ASN A 12 -25.89 8.20 0.32
N TYR A 13 -25.98 7.52 -0.82
CA TYR A 13 -26.11 8.18 -2.11
C TYR A 13 -27.53 7.97 -2.62
N ASP A 14 -28.24 9.08 -2.81
CA ASP A 14 -29.53 9.10 -3.48
C ASP A 14 -29.37 8.64 -4.94
N VAL A 15 -30.17 7.65 -5.32
CA VAL A 15 -30.22 7.08 -6.66
C VAL A 15 -30.92 8.07 -7.59
N TYR A 16 -30.15 8.85 -8.34
CA TYR A 16 -30.66 9.55 -9.52
C TYR A 16 -30.38 8.70 -10.77
N THR A 17 -31.45 8.29 -11.44
CA THR A 17 -31.44 7.56 -12.71
C THR A 17 -30.69 8.37 -13.78
N THR A 18 -29.53 7.87 -14.19
CA THR A 18 -28.67 8.48 -15.21
C THR A 18 -29.23 8.17 -16.60
N PRO A 19 -29.41 9.16 -17.51
CA PRO A 19 -29.74 8.88 -18.90
C PRO A 19 -28.60 8.12 -19.57
N GLU A 20 -28.94 7.15 -20.41
CA GLU A 20 -27.99 6.32 -21.16
C GLU A 20 -27.03 7.20 -21.98
N LEU A 21 -25.78 7.32 -21.53
CA LEU A 21 -24.74 8.09 -22.21
C LEU A 21 -24.23 7.28 -23.40
N GLN A 22 -24.42 7.79 -24.61
CA GLN A 22 -23.81 7.18 -25.79
C GLN A 22 -22.27 7.33 -25.70
N PRO A 23 -21.51 6.28 -26.05
CA PRO A 23 -20.05 6.35 -26.09
C PRO A 23 -19.60 7.46 -27.02
N PHE A 24 -18.71 8.33 -26.53
CA PHE A 24 -18.07 9.31 -27.40
C PHE A 24 -17.31 8.57 -28.51
N THR A 25 -17.46 9.03 -29.75
CA THR A 25 -16.69 8.55 -30.89
C THR A 25 -15.79 9.68 -31.35
N LEU A 26 -14.51 9.38 -31.58
CA LEU A 26 -13.59 10.37 -32.10
C LEU A 26 -14.02 10.81 -33.51
N PRO A 27 -13.96 12.11 -33.84
CA PRO A 27 -14.32 12.60 -35.17
C PRO A 27 -13.36 12.14 -36.27
N SER A 28 -12.19 11.60 -35.90
CA SER A 28 -11.20 11.03 -36.82
C SER A 28 -10.40 9.91 -36.12
N PRO A 29 -9.75 9.01 -36.89
CA PRO A 29 -8.83 8.03 -36.34
C PRO A 29 -7.73 8.69 -35.52
N ILE A 30 -7.24 7.99 -34.49
CA ILE A 30 -6.11 8.44 -33.68
C ILE A 30 -4.89 8.57 -34.62
N PRO A 31 -4.20 9.73 -34.68
CA PRO A 31 -3.01 9.88 -35.50
C PRO A 31 -1.92 8.91 -35.04
N GLN A 32 -1.09 8.43 -35.97
CA GLN A 32 0.10 7.66 -35.59
C GLN A 32 1.06 8.57 -34.84
N TRP A 33 1.19 8.33 -33.54
CA TRP A 33 2.19 9.00 -32.71
C TRP A 33 3.59 8.53 -33.11
N PRO A 34 4.59 9.43 -33.15
CA PRO A 34 5.98 9.01 -33.35
C PRO A 34 6.38 8.01 -32.26
N GLN A 35 7.27 7.07 -32.59
CA GLN A 35 7.86 6.19 -31.58
C GLN A 35 8.56 7.05 -30.52
N GLY A 36 7.97 7.13 -29.32
CA GLY A 36 8.54 7.86 -28.20
C GLY A 36 9.83 7.22 -27.70
N GLN A 37 10.71 8.02 -27.10
CA GLN A 37 11.95 7.53 -26.47
C GLN A 37 11.74 6.99 -25.03
N GLY A 38 10.56 6.43 -24.73
CA GLY A 38 10.28 5.83 -23.42
C GLY A 38 9.62 6.74 -22.39
N PHE A 39 8.71 7.65 -22.80
CA PHE A 39 7.78 8.25 -21.85
C PHE A 39 6.87 7.14 -21.28
N GLY A 40 6.80 7.01 -19.95
CA GLY A 40 6.01 5.97 -19.28
C GLY A 40 6.71 4.62 -19.13
N THR A 41 7.98 4.59 -18.71
CA THR A 41 8.70 3.35 -18.36
C THR A 41 8.07 2.54 -17.22
N GLY A 42 7.06 3.07 -16.55
CA GLY A 42 6.46 2.51 -15.34
C GLY A 42 7.30 2.73 -14.08
N VAL A 43 8.47 3.38 -14.20
CA VAL A 43 9.39 3.71 -13.11
C VAL A 43 9.38 5.21 -12.86
N ILE A 44 9.17 5.60 -11.62
CA ILE A 44 9.19 6.99 -11.16
C ILE A 44 10.40 7.20 -10.27
N CYS A 45 11.28 8.14 -10.64
CA CYS A 45 12.42 8.54 -9.82
C CYS A 45 12.03 9.67 -8.85
N LEU A 46 12.06 9.41 -7.55
CA LEU A 46 11.77 10.35 -6.47
C LEU A 46 13.09 10.83 -5.80
N GLY A 47 14.09 11.16 -6.62
CA GLY A 47 15.43 11.52 -6.15
C GLY A 47 16.28 10.28 -5.85
N GLN A 48 16.38 9.89 -4.58
CA GLN A 48 17.20 8.75 -4.14
C GLN A 48 16.47 7.40 -4.21
N LEU A 49 15.16 7.43 -4.50
CA LEU A 49 14.31 6.24 -4.66
C LEU A 49 13.79 6.15 -6.09
N GLU A 50 13.71 4.92 -6.59
CA GLU A 50 12.88 4.56 -7.73
C GLU A 50 11.68 3.77 -7.22
N VAL A 51 10.49 4.11 -7.72
CA VAL A 51 9.26 3.39 -7.40
C VAL A 51 8.58 2.89 -8.66
N ILE A 52 7.92 1.75 -8.54
CA ILE A 52 7.07 1.17 -9.58
C ILE A 52 5.75 0.76 -8.96
N GLN A 53 4.72 0.70 -9.80
CA GLN A 53 3.39 0.22 -9.43
C GLN A 53 3.33 -1.31 -9.50
N ILE A 54 2.78 -1.95 -8.47
CA ILE A 54 2.40 -3.36 -8.46
C ILE A 54 0.88 -3.47 -8.34
N THR A 55 0.29 -4.24 -9.26
CA THR A 55 -1.15 -4.55 -9.30
C THR A 55 -1.44 -6.04 -9.11
N ASN A 56 -0.39 -6.88 -9.01
CA ASN A 56 -0.52 -8.30 -8.77
C ASN A 56 -0.47 -8.57 -7.28
N PHE A 57 -1.45 -9.33 -6.80
CA PHE A 57 -1.69 -9.50 -5.38
C PHE A 57 -2.10 -10.93 -5.05
N GLU A 58 -1.70 -11.40 -3.87
CA GLU A 58 -2.23 -12.60 -3.26
C GLU A 58 -3.14 -12.21 -2.09
N ASN A 59 -4.35 -12.78 -2.04
CA ASN A 59 -5.28 -12.60 -0.93
C ASN A 59 -4.68 -13.23 0.34
N VAL A 60 -4.58 -12.44 1.40
CA VAL A 60 -4.07 -12.92 2.69
C VAL A 60 -5.24 -13.24 3.63
N TRP A 61 -6.17 -12.31 3.77
CA TRP A 61 -7.27 -12.42 4.73
C TRP A 61 -8.42 -11.44 4.41
N SER A 62 -9.65 -11.80 4.77
CA SER A 62 -10.84 -10.96 4.63
C SER A 62 -11.62 -10.86 5.94
N CYS A 63 -12.06 -9.65 6.28
CA CYS A 63 -12.82 -9.34 7.48
C CYS A 63 -14.29 -9.81 7.39
N ASN A 64 -14.56 -11.08 7.62
CA ASN A 64 -15.93 -11.60 7.52
C ASN A 64 -16.79 -11.24 8.74
N SER A 65 -17.36 -10.04 8.76
CA SER A 65 -18.42 -9.71 9.72
C SER A 65 -19.74 -10.35 9.27
N SER A 66 -20.29 -11.25 10.09
CA SER A 66 -21.55 -11.96 9.78
C SER A 66 -22.77 -11.05 9.67
N LYS A 67 -22.67 -9.80 10.16
CA LYS A 67 -23.77 -8.84 10.25
C LYS A 67 -23.74 -7.75 9.19
N ASP A 68 -22.59 -7.44 8.59
CA ASP A 68 -22.51 -6.38 7.58
C ASP A 68 -21.36 -6.62 6.58
N LYS A 69 -21.70 -7.18 5.41
CA LYS A 69 -20.73 -7.40 4.32
C LYS A 69 -20.25 -6.10 3.68
N LYS A 70 -20.95 -4.98 3.87
CA LYS A 70 -20.61 -3.69 3.26
C LYS A 70 -19.42 -2.99 3.93
N ASN A 71 -19.09 -3.36 5.17
CA ASN A 71 -17.94 -2.81 5.92
C ASN A 71 -16.77 -3.80 6.05
N CYS A 72 -16.72 -4.84 5.22
CA CYS A 72 -15.65 -5.83 5.23
C CYS A 72 -14.50 -5.37 4.32
N ALA A 73 -13.28 -5.30 4.85
CA ALA A 73 -12.06 -5.13 4.05
C ALA A 73 -11.41 -6.48 3.73
N THR A 74 -10.82 -6.58 2.55
CA THR A 74 -9.93 -7.68 2.17
C THR A 74 -8.52 -7.15 2.04
N PHE A 75 -7.57 -7.93 2.54
CA PHE A 75 -6.17 -7.59 2.63
C PHE A 75 -5.34 -8.49 1.73
N TYR A 76 -4.38 -7.88 1.08
CA TYR A 76 -3.62 -8.47 0.00
C TYR A 76 -2.13 -8.16 0.18
N LYS A 77 -1.28 -9.15 -0.10
CA LYS A 77 0.17 -8.91 -0.20
C LYS A 77 0.54 -8.73 -1.67
N PRO A 78 1.39 -7.75 -2.03
CA PRO A 78 1.91 -7.64 -3.39
C PRO A 78 2.78 -8.85 -3.73
N VAL A 79 2.67 -9.33 -4.96
CA VAL A 79 3.49 -10.44 -5.50
C VAL A 79 4.13 -10.03 -6.82
N ASP A 80 5.02 -10.88 -7.34
CA ASP A 80 5.79 -10.62 -8.57
C ASP A 80 6.60 -9.31 -8.51
N ILE A 81 7.09 -8.95 -7.32
CA ILE A 81 7.94 -7.77 -7.13
C ILE A 81 9.28 -7.99 -7.86
N PRO A 82 9.65 -7.13 -8.82
CA PRO A 82 10.90 -7.26 -9.56
C PRO A 82 12.14 -7.18 -8.66
N ASP A 83 13.20 -7.89 -9.05
CA ASP A 83 14.45 -7.93 -8.31
C ASP A 83 15.00 -6.53 -7.99
N GLY A 84 15.38 -6.36 -6.72
CA GLY A 84 15.91 -5.11 -6.19
C GLY A 84 14.84 -4.10 -5.74
N PHE A 85 13.57 -4.31 -6.08
CA PHE A 85 12.45 -3.58 -5.46
C PHE A 85 11.96 -4.29 -4.21
N PHE A 86 11.42 -3.50 -3.28
CA PHE A 86 10.92 -3.98 -2.01
C PHE A 86 9.54 -3.41 -1.72
N SER A 87 8.68 -4.22 -1.11
CA SER A 87 7.40 -3.77 -0.62
C SER A 87 7.56 -2.77 0.52
N LEU A 88 6.62 -1.83 0.59
CA LEU A 88 6.50 -0.84 1.65
C LEU A 88 5.29 -1.12 2.57
N GLY A 89 4.45 -2.09 2.22
CA GLY A 89 3.24 -2.46 2.94
C GLY A 89 2.31 -3.36 2.12
N HIS A 90 1.25 -3.84 2.76
CA HIS A 90 0.16 -4.59 2.13
C HIS A 90 -0.93 -3.65 1.63
N TYR A 91 -1.72 -4.16 0.70
CA TYR A 91 -2.89 -3.47 0.15
C TYR A 91 -4.16 -3.92 0.87
N SER A 92 -5.12 -3.02 1.00
CA SER A 92 -6.47 -3.37 1.42
C SER A 92 -7.51 -2.62 0.61
N GLN A 93 -8.66 -3.25 0.42
CA GLN A 93 -9.82 -2.60 -0.18
C GLN A 93 -11.10 -3.15 0.43
N SER A 94 -12.20 -2.44 0.25
CA SER A 94 -13.52 -2.97 0.57
C SER A 94 -13.81 -4.22 -0.27
N HIS A 95 -14.48 -5.20 0.35
CA HIS A 95 -14.78 -6.49 -0.26
C HIS A 95 -15.87 -6.39 -1.35
N ASP A 96 -16.63 -5.30 -1.38
CA ASP A 96 -17.73 -5.10 -2.32
C ASP A 96 -17.28 -4.72 -3.75
N GLN A 97 -15.97 -4.52 -3.96
CA GLN A 97 -15.42 -4.14 -5.26
C GLN A 97 -14.45 -5.19 -5.80
N PRO A 98 -14.38 -5.38 -7.13
CA PRO A 98 -13.27 -6.13 -7.75
C PRO A 98 -11.92 -5.52 -7.37
N LEU A 99 -10.86 -6.33 -7.40
CA LEU A 99 -9.51 -5.84 -7.16
C LEU A 99 -9.12 -4.79 -8.20
N HIS A 100 -8.87 -3.55 -7.77
CA HIS A 100 -8.59 -2.43 -8.70
C HIS A 100 -7.43 -1.51 -8.28
N GLY A 101 -6.98 -1.61 -7.04
CA GLY A 101 -5.89 -0.74 -6.56
C GLY A 101 -4.50 -1.22 -6.92
N PHE A 102 -3.53 -0.52 -6.36
CA PHE A 102 -2.12 -0.78 -6.53
C PHE A 102 -1.33 -0.40 -5.28
N VAL A 103 -0.09 -0.86 -5.21
CA VAL A 103 0.90 -0.37 -4.25
C VAL A 103 2.15 0.08 -4.98
N LEU A 104 2.88 1.02 -4.38
CA LEU A 104 4.21 1.37 -4.81
C LEU A 104 5.22 0.50 -4.08
N VAL A 105 6.11 -0.13 -4.85
CA VAL A 105 7.31 -0.78 -4.32
C VAL A 105 8.52 0.09 -4.66
N ALA A 106 9.53 0.06 -3.81
CA ALA A 106 10.65 1.00 -3.89
C ALA A 106 11.99 0.29 -3.95
N ARG A 107 12.94 0.92 -4.63
CA ARG A 107 14.37 0.58 -4.55
C ARG A 107 15.21 1.82 -4.44
N GLU A 108 16.44 1.65 -4.00
CA GLU A 108 17.43 2.72 -4.04
C GLU A 108 17.94 2.93 -5.46
N VAL A 109 18.09 4.21 -5.84
CA VAL A 109 18.80 4.56 -7.07
C VAL A 109 20.27 4.21 -6.88
N SER A 110 20.78 3.29 -7.71
CA SER A 110 22.21 3.00 -7.74
C SER A 110 22.96 4.26 -8.13
N ALA A 111 23.70 4.87 -7.20
CA ALA A 111 24.47 6.08 -7.48
C ALA A 111 25.35 5.86 -8.72
N LEU A 112 25.15 6.68 -9.76
CA LEU A 112 26.13 6.79 -10.83
C LEU A 112 27.44 7.20 -10.16
N LYS A 113 28.43 6.30 -10.21
CA LYS A 113 29.81 6.58 -9.77
C LYS A 113 30.45 7.61 -10.70
N THR A 114 29.93 8.82 -10.75
CA THR A 114 30.53 9.93 -11.48
C THR A 114 31.69 10.44 -10.64
N GLY A 115 32.88 10.38 -11.24
CA GLY A 115 34.14 10.37 -10.52
C GLY A 115 34.48 11.64 -9.73
N LYS A 116 35.31 11.39 -8.71
CA LYS A 116 36.25 12.29 -8.04
C LYS A 116 35.69 13.57 -7.38
N ASN A 117 35.83 13.56 -6.05
CA ASN A 117 36.03 14.68 -5.13
C ASN A 117 34.79 15.44 -4.61
N PHE A 118 33.95 14.80 -3.80
CA PHE A 118 33.21 15.50 -2.75
C PHE A 118 33.14 14.60 -1.50
N HIS A 119 33.13 15.22 -0.31
CA HIS A 119 33.14 14.59 1.00
C HIS A 119 32.34 13.28 1.04
N HIS A 120 32.95 12.21 1.55
CA HIS A 120 32.25 10.96 1.87
C HIS A 120 31.33 11.21 3.07
N VAL A 121 30.19 11.88 2.81
CA VAL A 121 29.03 11.72 3.67
C VAL A 121 28.57 10.31 3.41
N THR A 122 28.81 9.45 4.38
CA THR A 122 28.22 8.11 4.45
C THR A 122 26.72 8.33 4.61
N GLU A 123 26.02 8.65 3.52
CA GLU A 123 24.57 8.78 3.57
C GLU A 123 24.01 7.41 3.92
N SER A 124 23.31 7.33 5.04
CA SER A 124 22.58 6.13 5.44
C SER A 124 21.67 5.68 4.29
N PRO A 125 21.46 4.37 4.08
CA PRO A 125 20.63 3.87 2.98
C PRO A 125 19.24 4.51 3.00
N ALA A 126 18.63 4.66 1.83
CA ALA A 126 17.27 5.20 1.71
C ALA A 126 16.23 4.18 2.20
N LEU A 127 16.52 2.89 2.10
CA LEU A 127 15.66 1.78 2.53
C LEU A 127 16.38 0.86 3.51
N THR A 128 15.71 0.50 4.60
CA THR A 128 16.24 -0.47 5.57
C THR A 128 15.18 -1.48 5.99
N LYS A 129 15.61 -2.64 6.49
CA LYS A 129 14.68 -3.61 7.10
C LYS A 129 14.13 -3.06 8.41
N PRO A 130 12.89 -3.39 8.78
CA PRO A 130 12.45 -3.15 10.14
C PRO A 130 13.32 -3.95 11.13
N LEU A 131 13.38 -3.47 12.37
CA LEU A 131 14.06 -4.15 13.47
C LEU A 131 13.21 -5.30 14.02
N ASP A 132 11.89 -5.11 14.04
CA ASP A 132 10.88 -6.07 14.50
C ASP A 132 9.48 -5.57 14.05
N TYR A 133 8.41 -6.25 14.46
CA TYR A 133 7.02 -5.88 14.22
C TYR A 133 6.23 -5.78 15.53
N THR A 134 5.38 -4.76 15.61
CA THR A 134 4.36 -4.62 16.66
C THR A 134 3.01 -5.07 16.13
N LEU A 135 2.32 -5.95 16.86
CA LEU A 135 0.94 -6.31 16.53
C LEU A 135 0.03 -5.10 16.83
N ALA A 136 -0.51 -4.50 15.78
CA ALA A 136 -1.39 -3.33 15.88
C ALA A 136 -2.83 -3.74 16.20
N CYS A 137 -3.32 -4.81 15.57
CA CYS A 137 -4.58 -5.45 15.94
C CYS A 137 -4.62 -6.91 15.49
N SER A 138 -5.49 -7.69 16.14
CA SER A 138 -5.85 -9.04 15.74
C SER A 138 -7.36 -9.24 15.80
N THR A 139 -7.85 -10.20 15.03
CA THR A 139 -9.26 -10.62 15.08
C THR A 139 -9.49 -11.86 15.93
N ASP A 140 -8.45 -12.36 16.62
CA ASP A 140 -8.54 -13.50 17.53
C ASP A 140 -9.56 -13.27 18.65
N ASP A 141 -9.62 -12.03 19.13
CA ASP A 141 -10.45 -11.66 20.27
C ASP A 141 -11.92 -11.40 19.90
N TRP A 142 -12.30 -11.56 18.63
CA TRP A 142 -13.64 -11.19 18.14
C TRP A 142 -14.76 -12.17 18.53
N GLY A 143 -14.43 -13.27 19.22
CA GLY A 143 -15.35 -14.01 20.07
C GLY A 143 -16.45 -14.83 19.37
N ASP A 144 -16.54 -14.84 18.04
CA ASP A 144 -17.57 -15.54 17.28
C ASP A 144 -17.03 -16.70 16.43
N GLY A 145 -16.21 -17.58 17.03
CA GLY A 145 -15.87 -18.88 16.42
C GLY A 145 -15.53 -18.76 14.94
N ASN A 146 -14.60 -17.86 14.61
CA ASN A 146 -14.30 -17.43 13.26
C ASN A 146 -13.98 -18.63 12.35
N HIS A 147 -14.99 -19.08 11.59
CA HIS A 147 -14.88 -20.22 10.69
C HIS A 147 -13.93 -19.97 9.50
N TYR A 148 -13.40 -18.76 9.38
CA TYR A 148 -12.59 -18.30 8.24
C TYR A 148 -11.15 -17.91 8.63
N GLY A 149 -10.74 -18.12 9.89
CA GLY A 149 -9.39 -17.83 10.37
C GLY A 149 -9.13 -16.35 10.64
N CYS A 150 -8.14 -16.06 11.48
CA CYS A 150 -7.92 -14.73 12.04
C CYS A 150 -6.91 -13.89 11.24
N GLY A 151 -7.15 -12.59 11.20
CA GLY A 151 -6.25 -11.60 10.62
C GLY A 151 -5.42 -10.92 11.69
N TYR A 152 -4.14 -10.72 11.41
CA TYR A 152 -3.19 -10.03 12.28
C TYR A 152 -2.55 -8.89 11.50
N LEU A 153 -2.70 -7.65 11.97
CA LEU A 153 -2.12 -6.46 11.36
C LEU A 153 -0.85 -6.07 12.11
N TRP A 154 0.26 -6.00 11.39
CA TRP A 154 1.59 -5.74 11.93
C TRP A 154 2.11 -4.39 11.47
N LEU A 155 2.56 -3.58 12.41
CA LEU A 155 3.27 -2.34 12.16
C LEU A 155 4.78 -2.59 12.22
N PRO A 156 5.55 -2.33 11.13
CA PRO A 156 6.99 -2.44 11.17
C PRO A 156 7.61 -1.46 12.18
N GLN A 157 8.57 -1.92 12.98
CA GLN A 157 9.35 -1.07 13.88
C GLN A 157 10.62 -0.61 13.14
N PRO A 158 10.70 0.67 12.71
CA PRO A 158 11.84 1.15 11.95
C PRO A 158 13.08 1.32 12.84
N ALA A 159 14.26 1.32 12.22
CA ALA A 159 15.49 1.83 12.86
C ALA A 159 15.40 3.35 13.07
N GLU A 160 16.27 3.88 13.95
CA GLU A 160 16.34 5.34 14.19
C GLU A 160 16.64 6.10 12.88
N GLY A 161 15.88 7.17 12.63
CA GLY A 161 15.95 7.95 11.39
C GLY A 161 15.17 7.37 10.20
N TYR A 162 14.30 6.37 10.43
CA TYR A 162 13.43 5.78 9.40
C TYR A 162 11.96 5.74 9.85
N LYS A 163 11.07 5.57 8.88
CA LYS A 163 9.61 5.43 9.08
C LYS A 163 9.07 4.20 8.34
N PRO A 164 8.08 3.50 8.92
CA PRO A 164 7.27 2.55 8.17
C PRO A 164 6.31 3.31 7.25
N MET A 165 6.04 2.76 6.06
CA MET A 165 5.14 3.38 5.09
C MET A 165 3.78 2.67 4.98
N GLY A 166 3.65 1.48 5.57
CA GLY A 166 2.42 0.71 5.56
C GLY A 166 2.43 -0.43 6.58
N TYR A 167 1.30 -1.13 6.66
CA TYR A 167 1.09 -2.28 7.53
C TYR A 167 1.24 -3.58 6.75
N LEU A 168 1.53 -4.66 7.46
CA LEU A 168 1.47 -6.02 6.92
C LEU A 168 0.28 -6.74 7.53
N VAL A 169 -0.22 -7.74 6.81
CA VAL A 169 -1.28 -8.63 7.29
C VAL A 169 -0.82 -10.07 7.17
N SER A 170 -1.13 -10.88 8.19
CA SER A 170 -0.96 -12.34 8.15
C SER A 170 -2.25 -13.04 8.58
N SER A 171 -2.39 -14.30 8.17
CA SER A 171 -3.45 -15.22 8.59
C SER A 171 -3.03 -16.13 9.77
N SER A 172 -1.84 -15.90 10.31
CA SER A 172 -1.27 -16.61 11.47
C SER A 172 -0.68 -15.61 12.48
N PRO A 173 -0.62 -15.96 13.77
CA PRO A 173 -0.08 -15.09 14.82
C PRO A 173 1.45 -14.97 14.78
N GLU A 174 2.12 -15.71 13.90
CA GLU A 174 3.57 -15.66 13.76
C GLU A 174 4.00 -14.31 13.16
N LYS A 175 5.07 -13.74 13.72
CA LYS A 175 5.61 -12.48 13.22
C LYS A 175 6.08 -12.63 11.75
N PRO A 176 5.78 -11.66 10.88
CA PRO A 176 6.31 -11.66 9.52
C PRO A 176 7.84 -11.66 9.49
N SER A 177 8.41 -12.13 8.39
CA SER A 177 9.85 -12.03 8.15
C SER A 177 10.28 -10.56 8.00
N LEU A 178 11.44 -10.19 8.54
CA LEU A 178 12.02 -8.84 8.36
C LEU A 178 12.37 -8.54 6.90
N GLU A 179 12.33 -9.55 6.01
CA GLU A 179 12.51 -9.35 4.57
C GLU A 179 11.28 -8.81 3.85
N GLU A 180 10.07 -8.99 4.43
CA GLU A 180 8.79 -8.72 3.76
C GLU A 180 8.65 -7.28 3.28
N VAL A 181 9.17 -6.31 4.03
CA VAL A 181 9.08 -4.88 3.70
C VAL A 181 10.37 -4.12 3.99
N ARG A 182 10.42 -2.88 3.53
CA ARG A 182 11.43 -1.89 3.95
C ARG A 182 10.76 -0.67 4.60
N CYS A 183 11.48 -0.09 5.56
CA CYS A 183 11.23 1.23 6.09
C CYS A 183 12.04 2.26 5.30
N VAL A 184 11.49 3.47 5.17
CA VAL A 184 12.06 4.56 4.37
C VAL A 184 12.75 5.57 5.28
N ARG A 185 13.90 6.11 4.87
CA ARG A 185 14.62 7.14 5.62
C ARG A 185 13.75 8.38 5.81
N GLU A 186 13.75 8.94 7.02
CA GLU A 186 12.76 9.93 7.45
C GLU A 186 12.74 11.20 6.59
N ASP A 187 13.88 11.67 6.09
CA ASP A 187 14.00 12.83 5.21
C ASP A 187 13.45 12.61 3.78
N LEU A 188 13.23 11.35 3.41
CA LEU A 188 12.59 10.95 2.15
C LEU A 188 11.08 10.68 2.32
N THR A 189 10.53 11.00 3.50
CA THR A 189 9.12 10.85 3.81
C THR A 189 8.50 12.19 4.18
N GLU A 190 7.26 12.39 3.77
CA GLU A 190 6.44 13.53 4.21
C GLU A 190 5.39 13.02 5.20
N LYS A 191 4.95 13.86 6.13
CA LYS A 191 3.77 13.54 6.93
C LYS A 191 2.55 13.56 6.02
N CYS A 192 1.83 12.45 5.96
CA CYS A 192 0.54 12.43 5.28
C CYS A 192 -0.44 13.25 6.12
N GLU A 193 -0.96 14.34 5.55
CA GLU A 193 -2.11 15.03 6.14
C GLU A 193 -3.35 14.23 5.80
N THR A 194 -3.96 13.60 6.80
CA THR A 194 -5.32 13.07 6.67
C THR A 194 -6.26 14.27 6.54
N TRP A 195 -6.71 14.57 5.32
CA TRP A 195 -7.61 15.67 5.05
C TRP A 195 -9.06 15.31 5.45
N PHE A 196 -9.26 14.96 6.72
CA PHE A 196 -10.57 14.83 7.33
C PHE A 196 -10.49 15.30 8.78
N GLY A 197 -11.31 16.30 9.12
CA GLY A 197 -11.56 16.64 10.50
C GLY A 197 -12.06 15.41 11.25
N LYS A 198 -11.26 14.97 12.23
CA LYS A 198 -11.35 13.71 13.02
C LYS A 198 -10.89 12.44 12.29
N GLN A 199 -9.69 12.00 12.68
CA GLN A 199 -9.18 10.62 12.68
C GLN A 199 -9.82 9.68 11.65
N ASP A 200 -9.38 9.79 10.40
CA ASP A 200 -9.52 8.74 9.41
C ASP A 200 -8.12 8.47 8.83
N LEU A 201 -7.45 7.43 9.34
CA LEU A 201 -6.21 6.90 8.78
C LEU A 201 -6.58 6.04 7.56
N ALA A 202 -6.52 6.62 6.37
CA ALA A 202 -6.34 5.87 5.13
C ALA A 202 -5.49 6.72 4.17
N VAL A 203 -4.41 6.10 3.70
CA VAL A 203 -3.61 6.57 2.58
C VAL A 203 -4.37 6.17 1.33
N GLU A 204 -4.93 7.16 0.61
CA GLU A 204 -5.36 6.99 -0.78
C GLU A 204 -4.39 7.75 -1.68
N GLY A 205 -3.90 7.04 -2.69
CA GLY A 205 -3.20 7.56 -3.87
C GLY A 205 -3.75 6.86 -5.11
#